data_AF-A0A960E1X7-F1
#
_entry.id   AF-A0A960E1X7-F1
#
_cell.length_a   1.000
_cell.length_b   1.000
_cell.length_c   1.000
_cell.angle_alpha   90.00
_cell.angle_beta   90.00
_cell.angle_gamma   90.00
#
_symmetry.space_group_name_H-M   'P 1'
#
loop_
_entity.id
_entity.type
_entity.pdbx_description
1 polymer ?
#
loop_
_entity_poly.entity_id
_entity_poly.type
_entity_poly.pdbx_seq_one_letter_code
_entity_poly.pdbx_strand_id
1 'polypeptide(L)'
;AKTRSAASDACRGGHVEVNGSPAKAATKVRVGDRVTALVAGRRRDLEVVQVLDKRVGAAVAADAVIDRSPPPPAADRAGAALVRDRGAGRPTKKDRRAIDRWRAR
;
A
#
# COMPACT_ATOMS: atom_id res chain seq x y z
N ALA A 1 4.20 0.97 10.38
CA ALA A 1 2.95 1.35 11.08
C ALA A 1 3.26 2.38 12.17
N LYS A 2 2.29 3.20 12.60
CA LYS A 2 2.52 4.28 13.59
C LYS A 2 2.60 3.79 15.05
N THR A 3 1.98 2.65 15.35
CA THR A 3 1.89 2.07 16.71
C THR A 3 2.37 0.61 16.72
N ARG A 4 2.75 0.09 17.90
CA ARG A 4 3.13 -1.31 18.08
C ARG A 4 1.99 -2.29 17.78
N SER A 5 0.76 -1.97 18.20
CA SER A 5 -0.41 -2.80 17.90
C SER A 5 -0.64 -2.97 16.41
N ALA A 6 -0.59 -1.87 15.64
CA ALA A 6 -0.74 -1.92 14.19
C ALA A 6 0.40 -2.69 13.49
N ALA A 7 1.61 -2.69 14.07
CA ALA A 7 2.70 -3.53 13.57
C ALA A 7 2.42 -5.02 13.82
N SER A 8 1.94 -5.38 15.01
CA SER A 8 1.53 -6.75 15.33
C SER A 8 0.40 -7.25 14.43
N ASP A 9 -0.59 -6.40 14.13
CA ASP A 9 -1.69 -6.72 13.23
C ASP A 9 -1.19 -6.93 11.79
N ALA A 10 -0.22 -6.13 11.33
CA ALA A 10 0.42 -6.33 10.04
C ALA A 10 1.18 -7.67 9.96
N CYS A 11 1.91 -8.05 11.02
CA CYS A 11 2.53 -9.37 11.10
C CYS A 11 1.48 -10.50 11.05
N ARG A 12 0.39 -10.37 11.81
CA ARG A 12 -0.70 -11.36 11.82
C ARG A 12 -1.41 -11.48 10.47
N GLY A 13 -1.59 -10.35 9.77
CA GLY A 13 -2.17 -10.30 8.43
C GLY A 13 -1.25 -10.78 7.31
N GLY A 14 -0.04 -11.26 7.61
CA GLY A 14 0.93 -11.69 6.61
C GLY A 14 1.49 -10.54 5.76
N HIS A 15 1.39 -9.30 6.26
CA HIS A 15 1.89 -8.10 5.57
C HIS A 15 3.37 -7.83 5.84
N VAL A 16 4.01 -8.64 6.69
CA VAL A 16 5.42 -8.51 7.07
C VAL A 16 6.11 -9.85 6.91
N GLU A 17 7.25 -9.84 6.23
CA GLU A 17 8.15 -10.97 6.05
C GLU A 17 9.56 -10.58 6.51
N VAL A 18 10.26 -11.52 7.12
CA VAL A 18 11.68 -11.41 7.46
C VAL A 18 12.42 -12.52 6.72
N ASN A 19 13.42 -12.17 5.93
CA ASN A 19 14.20 -13.09 5.09
C ASN A 19 13.33 -14.00 4.20
N GLY A 20 12.25 -13.44 3.65
CA GLY A 20 11.30 -14.15 2.78
C GLY A 20 10.33 -15.09 3.50
N SER A 21 10.35 -15.13 4.84
CA SER A 21 9.40 -15.92 5.64
C SER A 21 8.39 -15.02 6.37
N PRO A 22 7.11 -15.42 6.48
CA PRO A 22 6.12 -14.65 7.24
C PRO A 22 6.57 -14.42 8.68
N ALA A 23 6.52 -13.15 9.13
CA ALA A 23 7.00 -12.77 10.45
C ALA A 23 5.89 -12.84 11.49
N LYS A 24 6.21 -13.37 12.67
CA LYS A 24 5.37 -13.23 13.87
C LYS A 24 5.69 -11.90 14.55
N ALA A 25 4.77 -11.37 15.35
CA ALA A 25 5.00 -10.14 16.12
C ALA A 25 6.21 -10.23 17.08
N ALA A 26 6.56 -11.45 17.53
CA ALA A 26 7.69 -11.73 18.39
C ALA A 26 8.97 -12.14 17.63
N THR A 27 8.98 -12.09 16.29
CA THR A 27 10.16 -12.43 15.50
C THR A 27 11.30 -11.47 15.86
N LYS A 28 12.44 -12.03 16.28
CA LYS A 28 13.66 -11.26 16.52
C LYS A 28 14.27 -10.86 15.20
N VAL A 29 14.74 -9.62 15.12
CA VAL A 29 15.39 -9.06 13.93
C VAL A 29 16.84 -8.77 14.29
N ARG A 30 17.75 -9.02 13.35
CA ARG A 30 19.19 -8.80 13.48
C ARG A 30 19.67 -7.86 12.37
N VAL A 31 20.84 -7.27 12.58
CA VAL A 31 21.54 -6.52 11.53
C VAL A 31 21.84 -7.46 10.37
N GLY A 32 21.59 -6.98 9.15
CA GLY A 32 21.69 -7.74 7.90
C GLY A 32 20.40 -8.45 7.49
N ASP A 33 19.38 -8.51 8.35
CA ASP A 33 18.10 -9.11 7.98
C ASP A 33 17.36 -8.26 6.93
N ARG A 34 16.65 -8.96 6.05
CA ARG A 34 15.79 -8.38 5.02
C ARG A 34 14.35 -8.37 5.50
N VAL A 35 13.78 -7.20 5.69
CA VAL A 35 12.39 -7.01 6.12
C VAL A 35 11.57 -6.47 4.97
N THR A 36 10.60 -7.26 4.53
CA THR A 36 9.64 -6.84 3.52
C THR A 36 8.30 -6.54 4.18
N ALA A 37 7.74 -5.36 3.96
CA ALA A 37 6.49 -4.93 4.60
C ALA A 37 5.54 -4.24 3.61
N LEU A 38 4.25 -4.56 3.68
CA LEU A 38 3.21 -3.84 2.95
C LEU A 38 2.74 -2.64 3.77
N VAL A 39 3.06 -1.43 3.30
CA VAL A 39 2.72 -0.18 3.98
C VAL A 39 1.99 0.75 3.01
N ALA A 40 0.77 1.16 3.38
CA ALA A 40 -0.08 2.04 2.58
C ALA A 40 -0.26 1.56 1.13
N GLY A 41 -0.47 0.25 0.94
CA GLY A 41 -0.64 -0.36 -0.39
C GLY A 41 0.66 -0.54 -1.19
N ARG A 42 1.82 -0.16 -0.65
CA ARG A 42 3.12 -0.36 -1.29
C ARG A 42 3.98 -1.35 -0.52
N ARG A 43 4.54 -2.33 -1.23
CA ARG A 43 5.55 -3.25 -0.68
C ARG A 43 6.88 -2.50 -0.56
N ARG A 44 7.44 -2.50 0.64
CA ARG A 44 8.74 -1.93 0.98
C ARG A 44 9.69 -3.05 1.31
N ASP A 45 10.92 -2.92 0.83
CA ASP A 45 11.97 -3.89 1.08
C ASP A 45 13.17 -3.20 1.74
N LEU A 46 13.31 -3.47 3.04
CA LEU A 46 14.22 -2.78 3.94
C LEU A 46 15.28 -3.76 4.44
N GLU A 47 16.54 -3.37 4.37
CA GLU A 47 17.62 -4.08 5.05
C GLU A 47 17.93 -3.41 6.38
N VAL A 48 18.12 -4.22 7.42
CA VAL A 48 18.37 -3.70 8.77
C VAL A 48 19.86 -3.43 8.96
N VAL A 49 20.21 -2.18 9.23
CA VAL A 49 21.59 -1.75 9.53
C VAL A 49 21.81 -1.68 11.04
N GLN A 50 20.78 -1.29 11.79
CA GLN A 50 20.84 -1.16 13.23
C GLN A 50 19.53 -1.58 13.88
N VAL A 51 19.61 -2.26 15.02
CA VAL A 51 18.45 -2.56 15.86
C VAL A 51 18.35 -1.51 16.96
N LEU A 52 17.16 -0.92 17.11
CA LEU A 52 16.89 0.14 18.08
C LEU A 52 15.92 -0.36 19.15
N ASP A 53 16.26 -0.17 20.42
CA ASP A 53 15.42 -0.61 21.55
C ASP A 53 14.23 0.32 21.83
N LYS A 54 14.33 1.58 21.38
CA LYS A 54 13.33 2.62 21.61
C LYS A 54 12.91 3.22 20.29
N ARG A 55 11.68 3.73 20.24
CA ARG A 55 11.21 4.53 19.10
C ARG A 55 11.95 5.86 19.09
N VAL A 56 12.64 6.15 18.00
CA VAL A 56 13.43 7.37 17.80
C VAL A 56 12.76 8.29 16.76
N GLY A 57 13.36 9.48 16.55
CA GLY A 57 12.96 10.42 15.51
C GLY A 57 13.18 9.89 14.09
N ALA A 58 12.56 10.53 13.10
CA ALA A 58 12.52 10.03 11.73
C ALA A 58 13.90 9.90 11.06
N ALA A 59 14.81 10.86 11.28
CA ALA A 59 16.16 10.83 10.70
C ALA A 59 16.95 9.60 11.19
N VAL A 60 17.06 9.43 12.51
CA VAL A 60 17.76 8.30 13.13
C VAL A 60 17.13 6.96 12.75
N ALA A 61 15.80 6.91 12.62
CA ALA A 61 15.11 5.70 12.17
C ALA A 61 15.41 5.37 10.70
N ALA A 62 15.61 6.37 9.85
CA ALA A 62 16.00 6.17 8.45
C ALA A 62 17.43 5.65 8.35
N ASP A 63 18.35 6.13 9.18
CA ASP A 63 19.75 5.66 9.19
C ASP A 63 19.89 4.18 9.61
N ALA A 64 18.93 3.69 10.39
CA ALA A 64 18.91 2.30 10.87
C ALA A 64 18.52 1.27 9.79
N VAL A 65 18.08 1.70 8.61
CA VAL A 65 17.63 0.82 7.53
C VAL A 65 18.09 1.29 6.15
N ILE A 66 18.34 0.37 5.23
CA ILE A 66 18.57 0.68 3.81
C ILE A 66 17.30 0.32 3.03
N ASP A 67 16.68 1.32 2.39
CA ASP A 67 15.55 1.09 1.50
C ASP A 67 16.06 0.59 0.13
N ARG A 68 15.78 -0.67 -0.17
CA ARG A 68 16.04 -1.31 -1.47
C ARG A 68 14.73 -1.64 -2.19
N SER A 69 13.64 -0.98 -1.84
CA SER A 69 12.36 -1.16 -2.51
C SER A 69 12.49 -0.79 -3.99
N PRO A 70 11.86 -1.54 -4.91
CA PRO A 70 11.80 -1.12 -6.29
C PRO A 70 11.15 0.27 -6.39
N PRO A 71 11.57 1.12 -7.35
CA PRO A 71 10.96 2.42 -7.54
C PRO A 71 9.45 2.24 -7.72
N PRO A 72 8.63 3.16 -7.16
CA PRO A 72 7.19 3.06 -7.32
C PRO A 72 6.87 3.03 -8.82
N PRO A 73 5.92 2.19 -9.25
CA PRO A 73 5.44 2.26 -10.63
C PRO A 73 5.03 3.71 -10.89
N ALA A 74 5.34 4.22 -12.09
CA ALA A 74 4.84 5.51 -12.53
C ALA A 74 3.35 5.54 -12.22
N ALA A 75 2.86 6.62 -11.62
CA ALA A 75 1.47 6.73 -11.22
C ALA A 75 0.61 6.58 -12.47
N ASP A 76 0.21 5.34 -12.74
CA ASP A 76 -0.72 5.07 -13.81
C ASP A 76 -1.95 5.86 -13.42
N ARG A 77 -2.41 6.72 -14.34
CA ARG A 77 -3.67 7.46 -14.23
C ARG A 77 -4.86 6.48 -14.28
N ALA A 78 -4.71 5.25 -13.76
CA ALA A 78 -5.71 4.20 -13.61
C ALA A 78 -6.76 4.53 -12.53
N GLY A 79 -6.85 5.80 -12.15
CA GLY A 79 -7.89 6.38 -11.33
C GLY A 79 -8.46 7.63 -11.98
N ALA A 80 -8.56 7.68 -13.32
CA ALA A 80 -9.66 8.42 -13.90
C ALA A 80 -10.93 7.72 -13.38
N ALA A 81 -11.38 8.11 -12.18
CA ALA A 81 -12.74 7.91 -11.77
C ALA A 81 -13.56 8.28 -13.00
N LEU A 82 -14.46 7.39 -13.44
CA LEU A 82 -15.42 7.73 -14.48
C LEU A 82 -16.25 8.89 -13.90
N VAL A 83 -15.76 10.11 -14.05
CA VAL A 83 -16.41 11.32 -13.59
C VAL A 83 -17.60 11.44 -14.50
N ARG A 84 -18.78 11.05 -13.98
CA ARG A 84 -20.02 11.42 -14.63
C ARG A 84 -20.12 12.93 -14.52
N ASP A 85 -20.43 13.59 -15.63
CA ASP A 85 -20.63 15.03 -15.62
C ASP A 85 -21.60 15.43 -14.50
N ARG A 86 -21.26 16.49 -13.77
CA ARG A 86 -22.10 16.99 -12.68
C ARG A 86 -23.46 17.39 -13.26
N GLY A 87 -24.53 16.69 -12.86
CA GLY A 87 -25.87 16.86 -13.44
C GLY A 87 -26.31 15.76 -14.40
N ALA A 88 -25.46 14.77 -14.70
CA ALA A 88 -25.76 13.61 -15.55
C ALA A 88 -26.65 12.56 -14.86
N GLY A 89 -27.68 13.00 -14.12
CA GLY A 89 -28.58 12.18 -13.31
C GLY A 89 -29.39 11.15 -14.12
N ARG A 90 -30.68 10.99 -13.83
CA ARG A 90 -31.50 10.03 -14.57
C ARG A 90 -31.57 10.43 -16.05
N PRO A 91 -31.36 9.51 -17.02
CA PRO A 91 -31.43 9.82 -18.45
C PRO A 91 -32.73 10.55 -18.81
N THR A 92 -32.61 11.62 -19.60
CA THR A 92 -33.76 12.37 -20.08
C THR A 92 -34.59 11.50 -21.03
N LYS A 93 -35.83 11.92 -21.36
CA LYS A 93 -36.67 11.21 -22.34
C LYS A 93 -35.99 11.10 -23.71
N LYS A 94 -35.17 12.10 -24.09
CA LYS A 94 -34.40 12.09 -25.33
C LYS A 94 -33.30 11.03 -25.30
N ASP A 95 -32.55 10.97 -24.19
CA ASP A 95 -31.48 9.98 -24.00
C ASP A 95 -32.04 8.56 -23.96
N ARG A 96 -33.17 8.36 -23.29
CA ARG A 96 -33.88 7.07 -23.26
C ARG A 96 -34.29 6.61 -24.65
N ARG A 97 -34.92 7.49 -25.45
CA ARG A 97 -35.26 7.17 -26.85
C ARG A 97 -34.04 6.87 -27.71
N ALA A 98 -32.89 7.51 -27.45
CA ALA A 98 -31.65 7.23 -28.16
C ALA A 98 -31.08 5.86 -27.77
N ILE A 99 -31.10 5.51 -26.48
CA ILE A 99 -30.71 4.19 -25.96
C ILE A 99 -31.62 3.10 -26.54
N ASP A 100 -32.93 3.32 -26.54
CA ASP A 100 -33.92 2.36 -27.07
C ASP A 100 -33.70 2.11 -28.57
N ARG A 101 -33.43 3.17 -29.36
CA ARG A 101 -33.08 3.03 -30.80
C ARG A 101 -31.78 2.26 -31.01
N TRP A 102 -30.78 2.48 -30.16
CA TRP A 102 -29.48 1.80 -30.27
C TRP A 102 -29.58 0.32 -29.88
N ARG A 103 -30.45 -0.02 -28.91
CA ARG A 103 -30.72 -1.41 -28.47
C ARG A 103 -31.66 -2.19 -29.39
N ALA A 104 -32.47 -1.51 -30.20
CA ALA A 104 -33.40 -2.12 -31.14
C ALA A 104 -32.75 -2.49 -32.50
N ARG A 105 -31.41 -2.50 -32.55
CA ARG A 105 -30.59 -2.96 -33.67
C ARG A 105 -29.79 -4.17 -33.22
#